data_AF-F9GGC8-F1
#
_entry.id   AF-F9GGC8-F1
#
_cell.length_a   1.000
_cell.length_b   1.000
_cell.length_c   1.000
_cell.angle_alpha   90.00
_cell.angle_beta   90.00
_cell.angle_gamma   90.00
#
_symmetry.space_group_name_H-M   'P 1'
#
loop_
_entity.id
_entity.type
_entity.pdbx_description
1 polymer ?
#
loop_
_entity_poly.entity_id
_entity_poly.type
_entity_poly.pdbx_seq_one_letter_code
_entity_poly.pdbx_strand_id
1 'polypeptide(L)'
;MTDFSAVGTQNIEKHLLREHGLVDKSGRRKPPALWKGKQEKTPSRNIVEMLNLDTSDPKEQAIANALIQRFDREHFQRLLLEWVIDANISFRQPEHGRLRRIFEYLNPSVAATNAHISHDTVRRRIIDLHLQRKTRIIDHLRSVPGQIHIAFDGWRSRNRHALYGIVCFYVDKNGVPSKLVLGLPELKNCHSGGNIAAQILEILESYEILDRVGYITLDNAGNMDTAMEEIAEALGFDPKKRRVRCFGNVLNLVVKALLFGYKAEAFEAEIDGESSSGAAQHEIWRKKGPIGKLHNLVHWIHRSDKLTYRLRALQEEFFQHSDNPKIRARKPINVIRDNQTRWLSTLYMMRRGLLLRPFLEDLVEKVTLEFNKECRNGARRREEIPLCLREESLLGEKDWKVIELMDKVLLDFEEALRMLEGDAQSRVRKGGRIEAYGNMWDVASTYEFLMERLEEWKAAAENYPDPEHFRININLGWDKLNEYYTKLDETPAYYASAILNPASRWGYFENTWTDKAQLPWLQEAKRMVKTLWEE
;
A
#
# COMPACT_ATOMS: atom_id res chain seq x y z
N MET A 1 -39.35 -44.05 -19.42
CA MET A 1 -38.69 -44.17 -20.74
C MET A 1 -37.20 -44.18 -20.50
N THR A 2 -36.59 -45.35 -20.61
CA THR A 2 -35.14 -45.56 -20.52
C THR A 2 -34.48 -44.99 -21.76
N ASP A 3 -33.63 -43.98 -21.59
CA ASP A 3 -32.90 -43.32 -22.67
C ASP A 3 -31.77 -44.25 -23.15
N PHE A 4 -32.01 -44.93 -24.28
CA PHE A 4 -31.09 -45.88 -24.91
C PHE A 4 -29.80 -45.23 -25.45
N SER A 5 -29.64 -43.91 -25.38
CA SER A 5 -28.46 -43.21 -25.93
C SER A 5 -27.19 -43.27 -25.05
N ALA A 6 -27.33 -43.52 -23.74
CA ALA A 6 -26.20 -43.48 -22.79
C ALA A 6 -25.32 -44.74 -22.78
N VAL A 7 -25.87 -45.89 -23.16
CA VAL A 7 -25.14 -47.18 -23.12
C VAL A 7 -24.24 -47.36 -24.35
N GLY A 8 -24.68 -46.88 -25.51
CA GLY A 8 -23.90 -46.95 -26.76
C GLY A 8 -22.61 -46.11 -26.72
N THR A 9 -22.68 -44.93 -26.10
CA THR A 9 -21.53 -44.01 -25.99
C THR A 9 -20.44 -44.51 -25.03
N GLN A 10 -20.81 -45.18 -23.94
CA GLN A 10 -19.84 -45.78 -23.02
C GLN A 10 -19.04 -46.94 -23.63
N ASN A 11 -19.64 -47.71 -24.53
CA ASN A 11 -18.95 -48.81 -25.21
C ASN A 11 -17.95 -48.30 -26.25
N ILE A 12 -18.31 -47.24 -26.99
CA ILE A 12 -17.38 -46.56 -27.91
C ILE A 12 -16.22 -45.93 -27.14
N GLU A 13 -16.47 -45.28 -26.00
CA GLU A 13 -15.39 -44.74 -25.15
C GLU A 13 -14.46 -45.83 -24.60
N LYS A 14 -15.00 -46.98 -24.17
CA LYS A 14 -14.19 -48.13 -23.75
C LYS A 14 -13.34 -48.68 -24.90
N HIS A 15 -13.89 -48.74 -26.11
CA HIS A 15 -13.15 -49.21 -27.29
C HIS A 15 -12.05 -48.23 -27.71
N LEU A 16 -12.36 -46.92 -27.79
CA LEU A 16 -11.37 -45.87 -28.10
C LEU A 16 -10.24 -45.80 -27.06
N LEU A 17 -10.55 -46.04 -25.78
CA LEU A 17 -9.55 -46.12 -24.72
C LEU A 17 -8.70 -47.39 -24.82
N ARG A 18 -9.30 -48.54 -25.16
CA ARG A 18 -8.64 -49.85 -25.12
C ARG A 18 -7.80 -50.14 -26.37
N GLU A 19 -8.30 -49.80 -27.56
CA GLU A 19 -7.63 -50.07 -28.83
C GLU A 19 -6.78 -48.89 -29.32
N HIS A 20 -7.14 -47.65 -28.95
CA HIS A 20 -6.49 -46.43 -29.48
C HIS A 20 -5.88 -45.52 -28.41
N GLY A 21 -6.09 -45.78 -27.11
CA GLY A 21 -5.48 -45.01 -26.01
C GLY A 21 -5.95 -43.55 -25.91
N LEU A 22 -7.07 -43.20 -26.55
CA LEU A 22 -7.58 -41.82 -26.60
C LEU A 22 -8.47 -41.51 -25.39
N VAL A 23 -8.28 -40.32 -24.78
CA VAL A 23 -9.05 -39.84 -23.63
C VAL A 23 -9.49 -38.39 -23.87
N ASP A 24 -10.66 -38.01 -23.36
CA ASP A 24 -11.17 -36.63 -23.47
C ASP A 24 -10.26 -35.65 -22.71
N LYS A 25 -9.59 -34.77 -23.48
CA LYS A 25 -8.63 -33.79 -22.97
C LYS A 25 -9.28 -32.56 -22.32
N SER A 26 -10.60 -32.38 -22.47
CA SER A 26 -11.32 -31.24 -21.92
C SER A 26 -11.56 -31.31 -20.41
N GLY A 27 -11.36 -32.50 -19.81
CA GLY A 27 -11.51 -32.73 -18.37
C GLY A 27 -12.95 -32.69 -17.84
N ARG A 28 -13.95 -32.50 -18.71
CA ARG A 28 -15.36 -32.40 -18.31
C ARG A 28 -15.99 -33.76 -17.97
N ARG A 29 -15.41 -34.87 -18.44
CA ARG A 29 -15.88 -36.23 -18.14
C ARG A 29 -14.76 -37.04 -17.49
N LYS A 30 -15.11 -37.76 -16.40
CA LYS A 30 -14.16 -38.59 -15.65
C LYS A 30 -13.85 -39.87 -16.45
N PRO A 31 -12.57 -40.30 -16.54
CA PRO A 31 -12.22 -41.57 -17.18
C PRO A 31 -12.94 -42.75 -16.53
N PRO A 32 -13.22 -43.84 -17.27
CA PRO A 32 -13.76 -45.07 -16.69
C PRO A 32 -12.89 -45.56 -15.53
N ALA A 33 -13.49 -46.16 -14.49
CA ALA A 33 -12.79 -46.59 -13.27
C ALA A 33 -11.60 -47.56 -13.49
N LEU A 34 -11.49 -48.18 -14.68
CA LEU A 34 -10.37 -49.01 -15.12
C LEU A 34 -9.16 -48.24 -15.63
N TRP A 35 -9.28 -46.92 -15.86
CA TRP A 35 -8.16 -46.07 -16.23
C TRP A 35 -7.27 -45.83 -15.01
N LYS A 36 -6.32 -46.75 -14.80
CA LYS A 36 -5.07 -46.40 -14.12
C LYS A 36 -4.31 -45.51 -15.09
N GLY A 37 -4.51 -44.20 -14.99
CA GLY A 37 -3.62 -43.26 -15.67
C GLY A 37 -2.17 -43.63 -15.41
N LYS A 38 -1.29 -43.30 -16.35
CA LYS A 38 0.15 -43.22 -16.04
C LYS A 38 0.28 -42.18 -14.91
N GLN A 39 0.13 -42.63 -13.67
CA GLN A 39 0.91 -42.09 -12.57
C GLN A 39 2.33 -42.28 -13.06
N GLU A 40 2.99 -41.19 -13.44
CA GLU A 40 4.44 -41.17 -13.34
C GLU A 40 4.75 -41.62 -11.91
N LYS A 41 5.16 -42.89 -11.76
CA LYS A 41 5.75 -43.36 -10.53
C LYS A 41 6.99 -42.49 -10.35
N THR A 42 6.91 -41.47 -9.52
CA THR A 42 8.14 -40.94 -8.94
C THR A 42 8.81 -42.13 -8.26
N PRO A 43 10.06 -42.45 -8.59
CA PRO A 43 10.79 -43.50 -7.91
C PRO A 43 11.12 -42.95 -6.53
N SER A 44 10.19 -43.06 -5.57
CA SER A 44 10.53 -42.88 -4.17
C SER A 44 11.42 -44.06 -3.79
N ARG A 45 12.73 -43.94 -4.04
CA ARG A 45 13.72 -44.87 -3.52
C ARG A 45 13.57 -44.90 -2.01
N ASN A 46 13.42 -46.05 -1.38
CA ASN A 46 13.44 -46.09 0.08
C ASN A 46 14.81 -45.54 0.55
N ILE A 47 14.89 -44.88 1.72
CA ILE A 47 16.16 -44.37 2.29
C ILE A 47 17.27 -45.43 2.27
N VAL A 48 16.87 -46.69 2.46
CA VAL A 48 17.70 -47.90 2.34
C VAL A 48 18.36 -48.00 0.96
N GLU A 49 17.60 -47.85 -0.12
CA GLU A 49 18.11 -47.89 -1.50
C GLU A 49 18.91 -46.64 -1.86
N MET A 50 18.55 -45.47 -1.31
CA MET A 50 19.26 -44.22 -1.55
C MET A 50 20.67 -44.24 -0.96
N LEU A 51 20.83 -44.88 0.20
CA LEU A 51 22.09 -44.99 0.93
C LEU A 51 22.78 -46.35 0.75
N ASN A 52 22.18 -47.24 -0.05
CA ASN A 52 22.68 -48.59 -0.35
C ASN A 52 22.94 -49.44 0.90
N LEU A 53 22.03 -49.38 1.88
CA LEU A 53 22.10 -50.12 3.15
C LEU A 53 21.57 -51.55 2.98
N ASP A 54 22.26 -52.53 3.56
CA ASP A 54 21.85 -53.93 3.65
C ASP A 54 20.95 -54.15 4.88
N THR A 55 19.66 -54.38 4.64
CA THR A 55 18.67 -54.63 5.70
C THR A 55 18.81 -56.01 6.36
N SER A 56 19.65 -56.90 5.81
CA SER A 56 19.97 -58.18 6.43
C SER A 56 21.08 -58.09 7.48
N ASP A 57 21.91 -57.04 7.45
CA ASP A 57 22.85 -56.71 8.53
C ASP A 57 22.11 -55.97 9.67
N PRO A 58 22.09 -56.51 10.90
CA PRO A 58 21.47 -55.86 12.06
C PRO A 58 21.94 -54.43 12.33
N LYS A 59 23.21 -54.09 12.02
CA LYS A 59 23.77 -52.75 12.22
C LYS A 59 23.24 -51.77 11.18
N GLU A 60 23.24 -52.15 9.91
CA GLU A 60 22.75 -51.28 8.83
C GLU A 60 21.21 -51.15 8.86
N GLN A 61 20.50 -52.20 9.28
CA GLN A 61 19.08 -52.12 9.60
C GLN A 61 18.79 -51.13 10.75
N ALA A 62 19.63 -51.10 11.79
CA ALA A 62 19.51 -50.12 12.87
C ALA A 62 19.74 -48.68 12.37
N ILE A 63 20.71 -48.47 11.46
CA ILE A 63 20.98 -47.18 10.82
C ILE A 63 19.78 -46.74 9.96
N ALA A 64 19.22 -47.64 9.14
CA ALA A 64 18.03 -47.36 8.34
C ALA A 64 16.83 -46.96 9.20
N ASN A 65 16.58 -47.71 10.29
CA ASN A 65 15.51 -47.42 11.24
C ASN A 65 15.72 -46.05 11.93
N ALA A 66 16.96 -45.74 12.33
CA ALA A 66 17.28 -44.45 12.94
C ALA A 66 17.06 -43.27 11.97
N LEU A 67 17.40 -43.43 10.69
CA LEU A 67 17.19 -42.41 9.66
C LEU A 67 15.71 -42.18 9.35
N ILE A 68 14.91 -43.24 9.31
CA ILE A 68 13.45 -43.15 9.17
C ILE A 68 12.84 -42.45 10.38
N GLN A 69 13.26 -42.81 11.60
CA GLN A 69 12.79 -42.18 12.85
C GLN A 69 13.18 -40.71 12.97
N ARG A 70 14.26 -40.28 12.30
CA ARG A 70 14.74 -38.88 12.35
C ARG A 70 13.86 -37.92 11.55
N PHE A 71 13.05 -38.41 10.62
CA PHE A 71 12.14 -37.56 9.85
C PHE A 71 10.83 -37.32 10.63
N ASP A 72 10.65 -36.11 11.13
CA ASP A 72 9.39 -35.66 11.73
C ASP A 72 8.51 -34.97 10.67
N ARG A 73 7.41 -35.65 10.32
CA ARG A 73 6.40 -35.14 9.37
C ARG A 73 5.83 -33.80 9.81
N GLU A 74 5.48 -33.65 11.08
CA GLU A 74 4.84 -32.43 11.59
C GLU A 74 5.83 -31.26 11.61
N HIS A 75 7.10 -31.54 11.94
CA HIS A 75 8.15 -30.53 11.85
C HIS A 75 8.41 -30.09 10.40
N PHE A 76 8.51 -31.04 9.46
CA PHE A 76 8.64 -30.72 8.04
C PHE A 76 7.48 -29.85 7.53
N GLN A 77 6.24 -30.22 7.85
CA GLN A 77 5.07 -29.45 7.44
C GLN A 77 5.04 -28.06 8.07
N ARG A 78 5.53 -27.91 9.31
CA ARG A 78 5.68 -26.61 9.98
C ARG A 78 6.70 -25.72 9.27
N LEU A 79 7.89 -26.24 8.94
CA LEU A 79 8.90 -25.48 8.20
C LEU A 79 8.37 -25.02 6.83
N LEU A 80 7.63 -25.89 6.14
CA LEU A 80 7.01 -25.56 4.86
C LEU A 80 5.95 -24.46 4.99
N LEU A 81 5.17 -24.48 6.08
CA LEU A 81 4.21 -23.42 6.39
C LEU A 81 4.89 -22.10 6.73
N GLU A 82 5.93 -22.14 7.57
CA GLU A 82 6.73 -20.97 7.94
C GLU A 82 7.34 -20.31 6.70
N TRP A 83 7.89 -21.11 5.78
CA TRP A 83 8.36 -20.61 4.49
C TRP A 83 7.25 -19.96 3.65
N VAL A 84 6.07 -20.57 3.56
CA VAL A 84 4.94 -20.00 2.81
C VAL A 84 4.52 -18.64 3.37
N ILE A 85 4.49 -18.51 4.70
CA ILE A 85 4.10 -17.28 5.40
C ILE A 85 5.20 -16.21 5.23
N ASP A 86 6.45 -16.56 5.55
CA ASP A 86 7.60 -15.64 5.54
C ASP A 86 7.91 -15.12 4.14
N ALA A 87 7.92 -16.00 3.13
CA ALA A 87 8.18 -15.61 1.74
C ALA A 87 6.96 -15.00 1.04
N ASN A 88 5.79 -14.95 1.69
CA ASN A 88 4.54 -14.45 1.13
C ASN A 88 4.22 -15.02 -0.27
N ILE A 89 4.21 -16.36 -0.37
CA ILE A 89 4.01 -17.08 -1.64
C ILE A 89 2.64 -17.78 -1.68
N SER A 90 2.24 -18.18 -2.88
CA SER A 90 0.95 -18.86 -3.10
C SER A 90 0.82 -20.14 -2.24
N PHE A 91 -0.35 -20.37 -1.66
CA PHE A 91 -0.67 -21.61 -0.95
C PHE A 91 -0.62 -22.86 -1.85
N ARG A 92 -0.61 -22.68 -3.18
CA ARG A 92 -0.44 -23.77 -4.15
C ARG A 92 1.03 -24.16 -4.34
N GLN A 93 1.98 -23.37 -3.86
CA GLN A 93 3.41 -23.64 -4.09
C GLN A 93 3.87 -24.99 -3.50
N PRO A 94 3.42 -25.41 -2.29
CA PRO A 94 3.64 -26.77 -1.78
C PRO A 94 3.11 -27.92 -2.67
N GLU A 95 2.18 -27.63 -3.58
CA GLU A 95 1.63 -28.59 -4.54
C GLU A 95 2.44 -28.68 -5.83
N HIS A 96 3.39 -27.78 -6.04
CA HIS A 96 4.15 -27.71 -7.28
C HIS A 96 4.98 -29.00 -7.47
N GLY A 97 4.71 -29.74 -8.56
CA GLY A 97 5.27 -31.07 -8.76
C GLY A 97 6.80 -31.13 -8.83
N ARG A 98 7.48 -30.05 -9.29
CA ARG A 98 8.96 -30.00 -9.25
C ARG A 98 9.49 -29.82 -7.82
N LEU A 99 8.78 -29.06 -6.99
CA LEU A 99 9.19 -28.83 -5.60
C LEU A 99 9.05 -30.13 -4.78
N ARG A 100 7.92 -30.83 -4.95
CA ARG A 100 7.70 -32.13 -4.32
C ARG A 100 8.78 -33.15 -4.70
N ARG A 101 9.17 -33.19 -5.98
CA ARG A 101 10.29 -34.02 -6.46
C ARG A 101 11.62 -33.66 -5.80
N ILE A 102 11.90 -32.38 -5.58
CA ILE A 102 13.11 -31.95 -4.85
C ILE A 102 13.08 -32.47 -3.41
N PHE A 103 11.95 -32.32 -2.71
CA PHE A 103 11.83 -32.83 -1.33
C PHE A 103 11.96 -34.35 -1.25
N GLU A 104 11.36 -35.08 -2.19
CA GLU A 104 11.47 -36.54 -2.28
C GLU A 104 12.89 -37.00 -2.61
N TYR A 105 13.61 -36.25 -3.45
CA TYR A 105 15.02 -36.51 -3.77
C TYR A 105 15.92 -36.30 -2.54
N LEU A 106 15.68 -35.24 -1.77
CA LEU A 106 16.46 -34.94 -0.56
C LEU A 106 16.14 -35.90 0.59
N ASN A 107 14.88 -36.31 0.72
CA ASN A 107 14.45 -37.26 1.73
C ASN A 107 13.21 -38.05 1.26
N PRO A 108 13.37 -39.34 0.91
CA PRO A 108 12.26 -40.17 0.46
C PRO A 108 11.13 -40.37 1.48
N SER A 109 11.42 -40.18 2.79
CA SER A 109 10.41 -40.26 3.84
C SER A 109 9.29 -39.24 3.64
N VAL A 110 9.54 -38.12 2.95
CA VAL A 110 8.51 -37.11 2.63
C VAL A 110 7.33 -37.74 1.88
N ALA A 111 7.60 -38.56 0.86
CA ALA A 111 6.55 -39.29 0.16
C ALA A 111 6.01 -40.45 1.01
N ALA A 112 6.89 -41.23 1.63
CA ALA A 112 6.51 -42.43 2.38
C ALA A 112 5.56 -42.11 3.56
N THR A 113 5.74 -40.97 4.23
CA THR A 113 4.88 -40.53 5.34
C THR A 113 3.75 -39.60 4.91
N ASN A 114 3.53 -39.39 3.61
CA ASN A 114 2.59 -38.42 3.07
C ASN A 114 2.76 -37.01 3.68
N ALA A 115 4.01 -36.53 3.76
CA ALA A 115 4.34 -35.25 4.37
C ALA A 115 3.97 -34.04 3.48
N HIS A 116 3.74 -34.26 2.18
CA HIS A 116 3.27 -33.20 1.27
C HIS A 116 1.91 -32.66 1.70
N ILE A 117 1.75 -31.34 1.63
CA ILE A 117 0.49 -30.65 1.98
C ILE A 117 -0.16 -30.04 0.74
N SER A 118 -1.50 -29.98 0.77
CA SER A 118 -2.31 -29.25 -0.20
C SER A 118 -2.51 -27.80 0.22
N HIS A 119 -2.91 -26.94 -0.71
CA HIS A 119 -3.27 -25.55 -0.45
C HIS A 119 -4.41 -25.42 0.58
N ASP A 120 -5.38 -26.35 0.58
CA ASP A 120 -6.43 -26.41 1.61
C ASP A 120 -5.86 -26.76 2.99
N THR A 121 -4.86 -27.64 3.03
CA THR A 121 -4.18 -28.02 4.28
C THR A 121 -3.30 -26.89 4.80
N VAL A 122 -2.60 -26.18 3.91
CA VAL A 122 -1.87 -24.96 4.22
C VAL A 122 -2.81 -23.94 4.86
N ARG A 123 -3.93 -23.62 4.19
CA ARG A 123 -4.93 -22.68 4.70
C ARG A 123 -5.44 -23.08 6.09
N ARG A 124 -5.86 -24.34 6.26
CA ARG A 124 -6.40 -24.84 7.53
C ARG A 124 -5.36 -24.71 8.66
N ARG A 125 -4.13 -25.17 8.42
CA ARG A 125 -3.06 -25.12 9.43
C ARG A 125 -2.65 -23.70 9.78
N ILE A 126 -2.68 -22.76 8.83
CA ILE A 126 -2.43 -21.33 9.11
C ILE A 126 -3.52 -20.78 10.05
N ILE A 127 -4.79 -21.11 9.81
CA ILE A 127 -5.90 -20.69 10.68
C ILE A 127 -5.74 -21.31 12.08
N ASP A 128 -5.45 -22.60 12.17
CA ASP A 128 -5.23 -23.29 13.46
C ASP A 128 -4.07 -22.65 14.23
N LEU A 129 -2.96 -22.36 13.53
CA LEU A 129 -1.80 -21.68 14.12
C LEU A 129 -2.14 -20.27 14.58
N HIS A 130 -2.95 -19.53 13.82
CA HIS A 130 -3.43 -18.22 14.22
C HIS A 130 -4.27 -18.30 15.50
N LEU A 131 -5.24 -19.21 15.57
CA LEU A 131 -6.09 -19.39 16.76
C LEU A 131 -5.25 -19.78 17.99
N GLN A 132 -4.29 -20.69 17.83
CA GLN A 132 -3.38 -21.08 18.92
C GLN A 132 -2.48 -19.91 19.40
N ARG A 133 -1.99 -19.09 18.46
CA ARG A 133 -1.17 -17.92 18.81
C ARG A 133 -2.01 -16.77 19.37
N LYS A 134 -3.28 -16.64 18.97
CA LYS A 134 -4.19 -15.60 19.44
C LYS A 134 -4.32 -15.62 20.96
N THR A 135 -4.49 -16.80 21.58
CA THR A 135 -4.55 -16.92 23.05
C THR A 135 -3.29 -16.37 23.73
N ARG A 136 -2.10 -16.67 23.18
CA ARG A 136 -0.83 -16.12 23.70
C ARG A 136 -0.73 -14.61 23.55
N ILE A 137 -1.27 -14.07 22.45
CA ILE A 137 -1.34 -12.62 22.23
C ILE A 137 -2.29 -11.97 23.24
N ILE A 138 -3.44 -12.57 23.52
CA ILE A 138 -4.37 -12.09 24.55
C ILE A 138 -3.66 -12.03 25.91
N ASP A 139 -3.02 -13.12 26.33
CA ASP A 139 -2.28 -13.16 27.60
C ASP A 139 -1.14 -12.14 27.64
N HIS A 140 -0.41 -11.98 26.53
CA HIS A 140 0.63 -10.97 26.41
C HIS A 140 0.07 -9.56 26.55
N LEU A 141 -0.98 -9.23 25.80
CA LEU A 141 -1.63 -7.93 25.88
C LEU A 141 -2.11 -7.71 27.30
N ARG A 142 -2.78 -8.66 27.98
CA ARG A 142 -3.22 -8.54 29.38
C ARG A 142 -2.08 -8.18 30.34
N SER A 143 -0.86 -8.63 30.08
CA SER A 143 0.33 -8.32 30.90
C SER A 143 0.96 -6.94 30.66
N VAL A 144 0.51 -6.20 29.64
CA VAL A 144 1.01 -4.85 29.34
C VAL A 144 0.64 -3.89 30.48
N PRO A 145 1.59 -3.12 31.02
CA PRO A 145 1.36 -2.26 32.20
C PRO A 145 0.54 -1.00 31.90
N GLY A 146 0.57 -0.50 30.67
CA GLY A 146 -0.08 0.75 30.27
C GLY A 146 -1.32 0.55 29.39
N GLN A 147 -1.85 1.68 28.92
CA GLN A 147 -2.91 1.69 27.91
C GLN A 147 -2.40 1.15 26.56
N ILE A 148 -3.34 0.64 25.77
CA ILE A 148 -3.12 0.12 24.42
C ILE A 148 -3.76 1.10 23.44
N HIS A 149 -2.97 1.65 22.54
CA HIS A 149 -3.45 2.59 21.53
C HIS A 149 -3.79 1.84 20.25
N ILE A 150 -4.87 2.22 19.58
CA ILE A 150 -5.36 1.55 18.38
C ILE A 150 -5.16 2.46 17.19
N ALA A 151 -4.69 1.93 16.07
CA ALA A 151 -4.82 2.60 14.79
C ALA A 151 -5.55 1.68 13.82
N PHE A 152 -6.45 2.25 13.02
CA PHE A 152 -7.04 1.51 11.92
C PHE A 152 -7.14 2.35 10.66
N ASP A 153 -6.94 1.69 9.53
CA ASP A 153 -6.97 2.29 8.20
C ASP A 153 -7.83 1.43 7.27
N GLY A 154 -8.69 2.09 6.50
CA GLY A 154 -9.65 1.45 5.60
C GLY A 154 -9.28 1.68 4.14
N TRP A 155 -9.20 0.61 3.34
CA TRP A 155 -9.00 0.75 1.90
C TRP A 155 -9.80 -0.26 1.09
N ARG A 156 -10.09 0.12 -0.16
CA ARG A 156 -10.64 -0.79 -1.15
C ARG A 156 -9.52 -1.48 -1.91
N SER A 157 -9.43 -2.79 -1.78
CA SER A 157 -8.49 -3.62 -2.54
C SER A 157 -8.83 -3.61 -4.05
N ARG A 158 -7.86 -4.01 -4.89
CA ARG A 158 -8.07 -4.15 -6.35
C ARG A 158 -9.18 -5.15 -6.70
N ASN A 159 -9.41 -6.13 -5.84
CA ASN A 159 -10.47 -7.12 -5.98
C ASN A 159 -11.80 -6.62 -5.38
N ARG A 160 -11.91 -5.31 -5.13
CA ARG A 160 -13.09 -4.60 -4.62
C ARG A 160 -13.52 -4.95 -3.19
N HIS A 161 -12.74 -5.74 -2.46
CA HIS A 161 -12.93 -5.94 -1.02
C HIS A 161 -12.58 -4.68 -0.24
N ALA A 162 -13.45 -4.34 0.69
CA ALA A 162 -13.30 -3.27 1.65
C ALA A 162 -12.61 -3.81 2.90
N LEU A 163 -11.33 -3.48 3.10
CA LEU A 163 -10.52 -4.03 4.17
C LEU A 163 -10.17 -2.94 5.18
N TYR A 164 -10.15 -3.29 6.46
CA TYR A 164 -9.66 -2.43 7.53
C TYR A 164 -8.48 -3.09 8.22
N GLY A 165 -7.30 -2.50 8.13
CA GLY A 165 -6.15 -2.95 8.90
C GLY A 165 -6.21 -2.37 10.31
N ILE A 166 -6.22 -3.21 11.33
CA ILE A 166 -6.31 -2.79 12.74
C ILE A 166 -5.02 -3.18 13.44
N VAL A 167 -4.34 -2.20 14.01
CA VAL A 167 -3.05 -2.33 14.69
C VAL A 167 -3.17 -1.76 16.09
N CYS A 168 -2.60 -2.45 17.06
CA CYS A 168 -2.40 -1.89 18.39
C CYS A 168 -0.94 -1.50 18.63
N PHE A 169 -0.74 -0.48 19.44
CA PHE A 169 0.54 0.05 19.89
C PHE A 169 0.54 0.09 21.42
N TYR A 170 1.64 -0.32 22.02
CA TYR A 170 1.78 -0.38 23.46
C TYR A 170 3.26 -0.34 23.86
N VAL A 171 3.53 -0.07 25.14
CA VAL A 171 4.86 -0.19 25.73
C VAL A 171 4.93 -1.53 26.46
N ASP A 172 5.88 -2.38 26.10
CA ASP A 172 6.03 -3.68 26.75
C ASP A 172 6.56 -3.54 28.19
N LYS A 173 6.64 -4.66 28.91
CA LYS A 173 7.16 -4.72 30.29
C LYS A 173 8.62 -4.26 30.44
N ASN A 174 9.37 -4.17 29.34
CA ASN A 174 10.77 -3.72 29.32
C ASN A 174 10.87 -2.22 28.95
N GLY A 175 9.75 -1.52 28.78
CA GLY A 175 9.73 -0.13 28.33
C GLY A 175 9.91 0.04 26.83
N VAL A 176 9.76 -1.00 26.02
CA VAL A 176 10.00 -0.97 24.58
C VAL A 176 8.68 -0.74 23.81
N PRO A 177 8.59 0.31 22.96
CA PRO A 177 7.46 0.50 22.06
C PRO A 177 7.28 -0.66 21.10
N SER A 178 6.09 -1.27 21.16
CA SER A 178 5.73 -2.48 20.42
C SER A 178 4.42 -2.28 19.68
N LYS A 179 4.23 -3.04 18.60
CA LYS A 179 3.00 -3.02 17.81
C LYS A 179 2.60 -4.42 17.37
N LEU A 180 1.29 -4.65 17.25
CA LEU A 180 0.74 -5.90 16.73
C LEU A 180 -0.45 -5.61 15.81
N VAL A 181 -0.55 -6.38 14.73
CA VAL A 181 -1.74 -6.38 13.88
C VAL A 181 -2.80 -7.25 14.56
N LEU A 182 -3.93 -6.65 14.93
CA LEU A 182 -5.06 -7.35 15.55
C LEU A 182 -5.92 -8.04 14.49
N GLY A 183 -6.10 -7.41 13.33
CA GLY A 183 -6.94 -7.96 12.28
C GLY A 183 -6.85 -7.21 10.97
N LEU A 184 -7.35 -7.88 9.92
CA LEU A 184 -7.62 -7.30 8.61
C LEU A 184 -9.05 -7.68 8.19
N PRO A 185 -10.09 -7.30 8.95
CA PRO A 185 -11.46 -7.61 8.59
C PRO A 185 -11.87 -7.03 7.22
N GLU A 186 -12.79 -7.74 6.57
CA GLU A 186 -13.53 -7.23 5.42
C GLU A 186 -14.87 -6.66 5.88
N LEU A 187 -15.16 -5.41 5.54
CA LEU A 187 -16.47 -4.81 5.76
C LEU A 187 -17.37 -5.07 4.55
N LYS A 188 -18.32 -6.00 4.70
CA LYS A 188 -19.20 -6.45 3.60
C LYS A 188 -20.46 -5.59 3.42
N ASN A 189 -20.78 -4.77 4.42
CA ASN A 189 -21.97 -3.92 4.45
C ASN A 189 -21.60 -2.47 4.08
N CYS A 190 -22.58 -1.57 4.14
CA CYS A 190 -22.34 -0.14 3.95
C CYS A 190 -21.23 0.37 4.88
N HIS A 191 -20.34 1.22 4.35
CA HIS A 191 -19.25 1.86 5.10
C HIS A 191 -19.71 3.02 5.99
N SER A 192 -20.79 2.81 6.74
CA SER A 192 -21.22 3.77 7.77
C SER A 192 -20.28 3.71 8.97
N GLY A 193 -20.18 4.84 9.68
CA GLY A 193 -19.37 4.92 10.91
C GLY A 193 -19.71 3.82 11.91
N GLY A 194 -20.99 3.53 12.11
CA GLY A 194 -21.37 2.50 13.07
C GLY A 194 -21.07 1.06 12.68
N ASN A 195 -21.11 0.73 11.39
CA ASN A 195 -20.66 -0.60 10.96
C ASN A 195 -19.15 -0.77 11.18
N ILE A 196 -18.39 0.30 11.00
CA ILE A 196 -16.95 0.32 11.27
C ILE A 196 -16.73 0.17 12.79
N ALA A 197 -17.40 1.00 13.60
CA ALA A 197 -17.31 0.96 15.06
C ALA A 197 -17.61 -0.42 15.63
N ALA A 198 -18.73 -1.03 15.23
CA ALA A 198 -19.11 -2.37 15.67
C ALA A 198 -18.03 -3.42 15.35
N GLN A 199 -17.44 -3.38 14.15
CA GLN A 199 -16.38 -4.31 13.76
C GLN A 199 -15.07 -4.08 14.53
N ILE A 200 -14.71 -2.82 14.80
CA ILE A 200 -13.56 -2.51 15.64
C ILE A 200 -13.79 -3.04 17.07
N LEU A 201 -14.95 -2.74 17.66
CA LEU A 201 -15.30 -3.17 19.01
C LEU A 201 -15.32 -4.69 19.15
N GLU A 202 -15.90 -5.42 18.20
CA GLU A 202 -15.89 -6.90 18.17
C GLU A 202 -14.45 -7.45 18.19
N ILE A 203 -13.54 -6.84 17.43
CA ILE A 203 -12.14 -7.27 17.38
C ILE A 203 -11.45 -6.97 18.71
N LEU A 204 -11.62 -5.77 19.27
CA LEU A 204 -11.04 -5.38 20.55
C LEU A 204 -11.57 -6.26 21.70
N GLU A 205 -12.86 -6.61 21.68
CA GLU A 205 -13.48 -7.56 22.60
C GLU A 205 -12.85 -8.95 22.45
N SER A 206 -12.66 -9.42 21.22
CA SER A 206 -12.05 -10.72 20.94
C SER A 206 -10.58 -10.84 21.38
N TYR A 207 -9.92 -9.72 21.66
CA TYR A 207 -8.58 -9.65 22.25
C TYR A 207 -8.59 -9.29 23.74
N GLU A 208 -9.77 -9.02 24.32
CA GLU A 208 -9.97 -8.62 25.71
C GLU A 208 -9.16 -7.39 26.13
N ILE A 209 -9.29 -6.33 25.34
CA ILE A 209 -8.56 -5.07 25.56
C ILE A 209 -9.45 -3.82 25.58
N LEU A 210 -10.79 -3.97 25.59
CA LEU A 210 -11.73 -2.84 25.58
C LEU A 210 -11.47 -1.84 26.71
N ASP A 211 -11.25 -2.35 27.92
CA ASP A 211 -10.99 -1.58 29.15
C ASP A 211 -9.62 -0.90 29.19
N ARG A 212 -8.75 -1.17 28.22
CA ARG A 212 -7.37 -0.65 28.18
C ARG A 212 -7.07 0.22 26.98
N VAL A 213 -8.06 0.51 26.15
CA VAL A 213 -7.89 1.40 25.00
C VAL A 213 -7.52 2.81 25.47
N GLY A 214 -6.40 3.34 25.00
CA GLY A 214 -5.91 4.67 25.37
C GLY A 214 -6.27 5.76 24.36
N TYR A 215 -5.76 5.64 23.14
CA TYR A 215 -5.96 6.60 22.06
C TYR A 215 -6.25 5.85 20.76
N ILE A 216 -7.04 6.45 19.87
CA ILE A 216 -7.41 5.86 18.59
C ILE A 216 -6.93 6.76 17.45
N THR A 217 -6.10 6.22 16.56
CA THR A 217 -5.63 6.88 15.35
C THR A 217 -6.42 6.41 14.13
N LEU A 218 -7.05 7.34 13.43
CA LEU A 218 -7.84 7.05 12.23
C LEU A 218 -7.77 8.22 11.25
N ASP A 219 -8.23 8.01 10.03
CA ASP A 219 -8.27 9.06 9.02
C ASP A 219 -9.31 10.16 9.35
N ASN A 220 -9.42 11.14 8.46
CA ASN A 220 -10.27 12.33 8.63
C ASN A 220 -11.49 12.31 7.70
N ALA A 221 -11.90 11.15 7.22
CA ALA A 221 -13.15 11.01 6.46
C ALA A 221 -14.36 11.16 7.39
N GLY A 222 -15.47 11.69 6.88
CA GLY A 222 -16.65 11.99 7.70
C GLY A 222 -17.26 10.77 8.39
N ASN A 223 -17.19 9.58 7.77
CA ASN A 223 -17.64 8.34 8.42
C ASN A 223 -16.74 7.89 9.59
N MET A 224 -15.47 8.32 9.62
CA MET A 224 -14.59 8.10 10.78
C MET A 224 -14.96 8.96 11.97
N ASP A 225 -15.55 10.14 11.75
CA ASP A 225 -16.05 10.99 12.85
C ASP A 225 -17.15 10.24 13.62
N THR A 226 -18.16 9.72 12.90
CA THR A 226 -19.22 8.88 13.48
C THR A 226 -18.68 7.60 14.10
N ALA A 227 -17.72 6.92 13.46
CA ALA A 227 -17.12 5.72 14.03
C ALA A 227 -16.40 6.01 15.37
N MET A 228 -15.71 7.15 15.46
CA MET A 228 -15.04 7.58 16.68
C MET A 228 -16.04 7.86 17.80
N GLU A 229 -17.16 8.52 17.49
CA GLU A 229 -18.22 8.81 18.46
C GLU A 229 -18.82 7.52 19.05
N GLU A 230 -19.18 6.56 18.19
CA GLU A 230 -19.75 5.28 18.64
C GLU A 230 -18.76 4.43 19.44
N ILE A 231 -17.48 4.39 19.04
CA ILE A 231 -16.45 3.70 19.83
C ILE A 231 -16.25 4.38 21.18
N ALA A 232 -16.22 5.71 21.21
CA ALA A 232 -16.03 6.48 22.43
C ALA A 232 -17.18 6.31 23.42
N GLU A 233 -18.42 6.27 22.93
CA GLU A 233 -19.62 5.96 23.72
C GLU A 233 -19.51 4.56 24.35
N ALA A 234 -19.15 3.55 23.56
CA ALA A 234 -19.00 2.18 24.04
C ALA A 234 -17.88 2.01 25.08
N LEU A 235 -16.80 2.82 24.97
CA LEU A 235 -15.63 2.75 25.85
C LEU A 235 -15.67 3.78 27.00
N GLY A 236 -16.65 4.68 27.03
CA GLY A 236 -16.83 5.65 28.11
C GLY A 236 -15.80 6.77 28.17
N PHE A 237 -15.22 7.18 27.03
CA PHE A 237 -14.27 8.31 26.98
C PHE A 237 -14.73 9.42 26.02
N ASP A 238 -14.07 10.57 26.08
CA ASP A 238 -14.33 11.70 25.18
C ASP A 238 -13.74 11.43 23.78
N PRO A 239 -14.56 11.42 22.70
CA PRO A 239 -14.11 11.08 21.35
C PRO A 239 -13.07 12.06 20.79
N LYS A 240 -13.10 13.34 21.19
CA LYS A 240 -12.15 14.34 20.71
C LYS A 240 -10.81 14.21 21.45
N LYS A 241 -10.87 14.07 22.77
CA LYS A 241 -9.66 13.96 23.60
C LYS A 241 -8.87 12.68 23.34
N ARG A 242 -9.53 11.57 22.96
CA ARG A 242 -8.88 10.27 22.73
C ARG A 242 -8.63 9.96 21.24
N ARG A 243 -9.00 10.84 20.32
CA ARG A 243 -8.71 10.69 18.88
C ARG A 243 -7.37 11.31 18.51
N VAL A 244 -6.56 10.55 17.79
CA VAL A 244 -5.39 11.04 17.06
C VAL A 244 -5.73 11.04 15.58
N ARG A 245 -5.41 12.14 14.88
CA ARG A 245 -5.71 12.29 13.45
C ARG A 245 -4.53 11.79 12.64
N CYS A 246 -4.79 10.95 11.64
CA CYS A 246 -3.74 10.47 10.75
C CYS A 246 -3.07 11.64 10.01
N PHE A 247 -1.83 11.96 10.38
CA PHE A 247 -1.08 13.07 9.78
C PHE A 247 -0.86 12.87 8.27
N GLY A 248 -0.60 11.64 7.83
CA GLY A 248 -0.48 11.32 6.40
C GLY A 248 -1.75 11.64 5.61
N ASN A 249 -2.92 11.42 6.20
CA ASN A 249 -4.18 11.83 5.59
C ASN A 249 -4.39 13.35 5.63
N VAL A 250 -3.98 14.03 6.71
CA VAL A 250 -3.97 15.51 6.76
C VAL A 250 -3.13 16.08 5.62
N LEU A 251 -1.89 15.62 5.46
CA LEU A 251 -1.03 16.08 4.36
C LEU A 251 -1.65 15.80 2.99
N ASN A 252 -2.32 14.66 2.81
CA ASN A 252 -3.03 14.38 1.57
C ASN A 252 -4.11 15.44 1.27
N LEU A 253 -4.88 15.85 2.27
CA LEU A 253 -5.90 16.90 2.11
C LEU A 253 -5.27 18.27 1.82
N VAL A 254 -4.21 18.64 2.54
CA VAL A 254 -3.49 19.90 2.34
C VAL A 254 -2.88 19.97 0.94
N VAL A 255 -2.18 18.93 0.51
CA VAL A 255 -1.55 18.88 -0.81
C VAL A 255 -2.60 18.87 -1.93
N LYS A 256 -3.73 18.19 -1.74
CA LYS A 256 -4.84 18.27 -2.70
C LYS A 256 -5.38 19.70 -2.84
N ALA A 257 -5.50 20.44 -1.74
CA ALA A 257 -5.88 21.86 -1.78
C ALA A 257 -4.83 22.71 -2.52
N LEU A 258 -3.53 22.46 -2.28
CA LEU A 258 -2.41 23.12 -2.99
C LEU A 258 -2.43 22.84 -4.50
N LEU A 259 -2.69 21.60 -4.92
CA LEU A 259 -2.58 21.18 -6.31
C LEU A 259 -3.83 21.49 -7.14
N PHE A 260 -5.02 21.35 -6.54
CA PHE A 260 -6.29 21.38 -7.27
C PHE A 260 -7.18 22.58 -6.96
N GLY A 261 -6.79 23.42 -5.99
CA GLY A 261 -7.48 24.64 -5.63
C GLY A 261 -8.82 24.42 -4.91
N TYR A 262 -9.69 25.44 -4.94
CA TYR A 262 -10.98 25.42 -4.26
C TYR A 262 -11.87 24.29 -4.83
N LYS A 263 -12.36 23.40 -3.97
CA LYS A 263 -13.16 22.18 -4.29
C LYS A 263 -12.36 21.02 -4.89
N ALA A 264 -11.24 20.65 -4.29
CA ALA A 264 -10.52 19.42 -4.65
C ALA A 264 -11.43 18.18 -4.55
N GLU A 265 -12.32 18.14 -3.56
CA GLU A 265 -13.25 17.03 -3.34
C GLU A 265 -14.34 16.94 -4.42
N ALA A 266 -14.85 18.08 -4.91
CA ALA A 266 -15.81 18.10 -6.01
C ALA A 266 -15.17 17.65 -7.32
N PHE A 267 -13.91 18.05 -7.55
CA PHE A 267 -13.13 17.58 -8.69
C PHE A 267 -12.93 16.05 -8.66
N GLU A 268 -12.63 15.48 -7.50
CA GLU A 268 -12.50 14.02 -7.35
C GLU A 268 -13.84 13.32 -7.61
N ALA A 269 -14.94 13.84 -7.06
CA ALA A 269 -16.28 13.28 -7.30
C ALA A 269 -16.70 13.33 -8.78
N GLU A 270 -16.33 14.39 -9.51
CA GLU A 270 -16.59 14.51 -10.95
C GLU A 270 -15.82 13.48 -11.79
N ILE A 271 -14.62 13.07 -11.34
CA ILE A 271 -13.80 12.08 -12.05
C ILE A 271 -14.17 10.64 -11.67
N ASP A 272 -14.48 10.38 -10.40
CA ASP A 272 -14.88 9.05 -9.89
C ASP A 272 -16.25 8.59 -10.42
N GLY A 273 -17.05 9.50 -11.00
CA GLY A 273 -18.25 9.14 -11.73
C GLY A 273 -17.92 8.28 -12.97
N GLU A 274 -18.26 6.98 -12.92
CA GLU A 274 -18.10 5.98 -14.00
C GLU A 274 -18.76 6.36 -15.35
N SER A 275 -19.46 7.50 -15.42
CA SER A 275 -20.21 8.00 -16.58
C SER A 275 -19.45 9.02 -17.45
N SER A 276 -18.26 9.46 -17.05
CA SER A 276 -17.53 10.52 -17.77
C SER A 276 -16.75 9.98 -18.97
N SER A 277 -17.06 10.47 -20.18
CA SER A 277 -16.31 10.11 -21.40
C SER A 277 -14.83 10.51 -21.27
N GLY A 278 -13.93 9.82 -21.98
CA GLY A 278 -12.49 10.12 -21.93
C GLY A 278 -12.15 11.57 -22.30
N ALA A 279 -12.98 12.23 -23.11
CA ALA A 279 -12.84 13.65 -23.44
C ALA A 279 -13.27 14.58 -22.29
N ALA A 280 -14.34 14.23 -21.56
CA ALA A 280 -14.77 14.98 -20.38
C ALA A 280 -13.71 14.92 -19.27
N GLN A 281 -13.15 13.74 -19.01
CA GLN A 281 -12.05 13.58 -18.04
C GLN A 281 -10.81 14.39 -18.44
N HIS A 282 -10.41 14.33 -19.72
CA HIS A 282 -9.29 15.14 -20.22
C HIS A 282 -9.51 16.64 -19.95
N GLU A 283 -10.71 17.14 -20.23
CA GLU A 283 -11.05 18.55 -20.04
C GLU A 283 -11.04 18.96 -18.56
N ILE A 284 -11.58 18.11 -17.67
CA ILE A 284 -11.54 18.31 -16.22
C ILE A 284 -10.09 18.45 -15.72
N TRP A 285 -9.20 17.55 -16.16
CA TRP A 285 -7.78 17.62 -15.82
C TRP A 285 -7.09 18.84 -16.43
N ARG A 286 -7.34 19.16 -17.71
CA ARG A 286 -6.75 20.31 -18.39
C ARG A 286 -7.03 21.62 -17.65
N LYS A 287 -8.24 21.77 -17.09
CA LYS A 287 -8.65 22.95 -16.30
C LYS A 287 -7.91 23.09 -14.96
N LYS A 288 -7.24 22.04 -14.47
CA LYS A 288 -6.35 22.11 -13.29
C LYS A 288 -4.96 22.66 -13.62
N GLY A 289 -4.75 23.17 -14.84
CA GLY A 289 -3.53 23.88 -15.22
C GLY A 289 -2.38 22.94 -15.59
N PRO A 290 -1.11 23.38 -15.40
CA PRO A 290 0.08 22.67 -15.86
C PRO A 290 0.16 21.21 -15.40
N ILE A 291 -0.16 20.95 -14.14
CA ILE A 291 -0.11 19.59 -13.57
C ILE A 291 -1.14 18.68 -14.23
N GLY A 292 -2.34 19.19 -14.51
CA GLY A 292 -3.38 18.43 -15.18
C GLY A 292 -3.12 18.21 -16.67
N LYS A 293 -2.46 19.15 -17.35
CA LYS A 293 -1.93 18.92 -18.71
C LYS A 293 -0.89 17.79 -18.70
N LEU A 294 0.03 17.79 -17.73
CA LEU A 294 1.01 16.71 -17.57
C LEU A 294 0.35 15.37 -17.28
N HIS A 295 -0.66 15.34 -16.40
CA HIS A 295 -1.49 14.14 -16.15
C HIS A 295 -2.04 13.56 -17.47
N ASN A 296 -2.71 14.40 -18.28
CA ASN A 296 -3.29 13.96 -19.54
C ASN A 296 -2.22 13.39 -20.50
N LEU A 297 -1.08 14.08 -20.65
CA LEU A 297 0.03 13.64 -21.49
C LEU A 297 0.59 12.28 -21.03
N VAL A 298 0.82 12.11 -19.73
CA VAL A 298 1.33 10.87 -19.13
C VAL A 298 0.36 9.72 -19.35
N HIS A 299 -0.94 9.93 -19.10
CA HIS A 299 -1.94 8.88 -19.31
C HIS A 299 -2.12 8.53 -20.79
N TRP A 300 -2.02 9.50 -21.69
CA TRP A 300 -2.07 9.26 -23.13
C TRP A 300 -0.90 8.40 -23.61
N ILE A 301 0.34 8.71 -23.19
CA ILE A 301 1.53 7.93 -23.52
C ILE A 301 1.44 6.53 -22.91
N HIS A 302 1.11 6.41 -21.63
CA HIS A 302 1.05 5.13 -20.92
C HIS A 302 -0.01 4.19 -21.51
N ARG A 303 -1.11 4.71 -22.05
CA ARG A 303 -2.16 3.89 -22.68
C ARG A 303 -1.79 3.40 -24.09
N SER A 304 -0.69 3.87 -24.67
CA SER A 304 -0.24 3.51 -26.02
C SER A 304 1.15 2.88 -26.00
N ASP A 305 1.22 1.60 -26.34
CA ASP A 305 2.50 0.90 -26.51
C ASP A 305 3.37 1.61 -27.56
N LYS A 306 2.76 2.05 -28.67
CA LYS A 306 3.46 2.80 -29.73
C LYS A 306 4.15 4.06 -29.20
N LEU A 307 3.44 4.88 -28.41
CA LEU A 307 4.01 6.10 -27.83
C LEU A 307 5.06 5.77 -26.77
N THR A 308 4.82 4.74 -25.96
CA THR A 308 5.78 4.26 -24.96
C THR A 308 7.10 3.82 -25.60
N TYR A 309 7.05 3.02 -26.67
CA TYR A 309 8.25 2.60 -27.39
C TYR A 309 8.95 3.76 -28.09
N ARG A 310 8.20 4.70 -28.67
CA ARG A 310 8.79 5.93 -29.25
C ARG A 310 9.51 6.76 -28.21
N LEU A 311 8.91 6.99 -27.05
CA LEU A 311 9.55 7.72 -25.95
C LEU A 311 10.84 7.03 -25.48
N ARG A 312 10.88 5.70 -25.47
CA ARG A 312 12.12 4.95 -25.17
C ARG A 312 13.17 5.16 -26.26
N ALA A 313 12.78 5.06 -27.53
CA ALA A 313 13.71 5.24 -28.65
C ALA A 313 14.37 6.62 -28.63
N LEU A 314 13.62 7.69 -28.33
CA LEU A 314 14.19 9.05 -28.20
C LEU A 314 15.25 9.15 -27.09
N GLN A 315 15.01 8.47 -25.96
CA GLN A 315 15.99 8.38 -24.88
C GLN A 315 17.22 7.56 -25.29
N GLU A 316 17.02 6.41 -25.93
CA GLU A 316 18.11 5.54 -26.39
C GLU A 316 19.02 6.26 -27.39
N GLU A 317 18.42 6.98 -28.34
CA GLU A 317 19.14 7.79 -29.32
C GLU A 317 20.00 8.84 -28.61
N PHE A 318 19.42 9.60 -27.66
CA PHE A 318 20.17 10.59 -26.89
C PHE A 318 21.29 9.96 -26.04
N PHE A 319 21.02 8.82 -25.40
CA PHE A 319 22.03 8.15 -24.57
C PHE A 319 23.20 7.65 -25.40
N GLN A 320 22.94 7.04 -26.56
CA GLN A 320 23.99 6.51 -27.45
C GLN A 320 24.93 7.60 -27.97
N HIS A 321 24.40 8.78 -28.27
CA HIS A 321 25.16 9.91 -28.79
C HIS A 321 25.80 10.79 -27.70
N SER A 322 25.68 10.42 -26.41
CA SER A 322 26.27 11.20 -25.32
C SER A 322 27.77 10.92 -25.16
N ASP A 323 28.57 11.98 -25.02
CA ASP A 323 30.01 11.88 -24.72
C ASP A 323 30.29 11.31 -23.31
N ASN A 324 29.31 11.38 -22.40
CA ASN A 324 29.46 10.92 -21.02
C ASN A 324 29.20 9.40 -20.90
N PRO A 325 30.19 8.57 -20.49
CA PRO A 325 30.00 7.12 -20.34
C PRO A 325 28.89 6.74 -19.36
N LYS A 326 28.66 7.56 -18.31
CA LYS A 326 27.59 7.31 -17.33
C LYS A 326 26.21 7.54 -17.94
N ILE A 327 26.08 8.42 -18.94
CA ILE A 327 24.82 8.65 -19.66
C ILE A 327 24.58 7.53 -20.67
N ARG A 328 25.63 7.11 -21.41
CA ARG A 328 25.55 5.96 -22.34
C ARG A 328 25.09 4.66 -21.67
N ALA A 329 25.46 4.45 -20.41
CA ALA A 329 25.08 3.28 -19.64
C ALA A 329 23.64 3.33 -19.07
N ARG A 330 22.92 4.45 -19.21
CA ARG A 330 21.55 4.58 -18.69
C ARG A 330 20.57 3.75 -19.51
N LYS A 331 19.51 3.29 -18.86
CA LYS A 331 18.37 2.63 -19.51
C LYS A 331 17.21 3.62 -19.64
N PRO A 332 16.43 3.57 -20.73
CA PRO A 332 15.24 4.38 -20.86
C PRO A 332 14.25 4.12 -19.74
N ILE A 333 13.57 5.18 -19.33
CA ILE A 333 12.56 5.12 -18.28
C ILE A 333 11.19 5.47 -18.87
N ASN A 334 10.14 4.87 -18.31
CA ASN A 334 8.75 5.14 -18.71
C ASN A 334 8.18 6.34 -17.95
N VAL A 335 7.07 6.89 -18.43
CA VAL A 335 6.25 7.79 -17.60
C VAL A 335 5.71 7.05 -16.36
N ILE A 336 5.46 7.78 -15.27
CA ILE A 336 4.82 7.24 -14.06
C ILE A 336 3.42 7.83 -13.98
N ARG A 337 2.40 6.97 -13.92
CA ARG A 337 1.03 7.40 -13.70
C ARG A 337 0.81 7.75 -12.23
N ASP A 338 0.14 8.86 -12.01
CA ASP A 338 -0.43 9.23 -10.74
C ASP A 338 -1.70 8.42 -10.42
N ASN A 339 -2.05 8.43 -9.14
CA ASN A 339 -3.25 7.88 -8.55
C ASN A 339 -3.88 8.99 -7.68
N GLN A 340 -5.11 9.37 -8.01
CA GLN A 340 -5.86 10.46 -7.38
C GLN A 340 -5.94 10.34 -5.85
N THR A 341 -5.97 9.11 -5.33
CA THR A 341 -6.11 8.89 -3.89
C THR A 341 -4.88 9.32 -3.08
N ARG A 342 -3.70 9.46 -3.70
CA ARG A 342 -2.42 9.70 -2.99
C ARG A 342 -1.56 10.74 -3.69
N TRP A 343 -1.44 11.91 -3.06
CA TRP A 343 -0.65 13.04 -3.57
C TRP A 343 0.80 12.71 -3.94
N LEU A 344 1.46 11.78 -3.24
CA LEU A 344 2.82 11.31 -3.56
C LEU A 344 2.95 10.80 -5.00
N SER A 345 1.90 10.16 -5.52
CA SER A 345 1.93 9.64 -6.88
C SER A 345 1.92 10.77 -7.93
N THR A 346 1.23 11.88 -7.64
CA THR A 346 1.27 13.10 -8.44
C THR A 346 2.65 13.75 -8.38
N LEU A 347 3.27 13.81 -7.20
CA LEU A 347 4.65 14.27 -7.05
C LEU A 347 5.63 13.43 -7.88
N TYR A 348 5.52 12.11 -7.83
CA TYR A 348 6.37 11.22 -8.62
C TYR A 348 6.13 11.32 -10.13
N MET A 349 4.89 11.58 -10.55
CA MET A 349 4.58 11.91 -11.94
C MET A 349 5.26 13.22 -12.36
N MET A 350 5.19 14.28 -11.54
CA MET A 350 5.85 15.55 -11.81
C MET A 350 7.37 15.40 -11.95
N ARG A 351 8.02 14.76 -10.98
CA ARG A 351 9.47 14.49 -11.04
C ARG A 351 9.86 13.66 -12.26
N ARG A 352 9.06 12.64 -12.59
CA ARG A 352 9.28 11.84 -13.80
C ARG A 352 9.08 12.67 -15.07
N GLY A 353 8.08 13.54 -15.10
CA GLY A 353 7.81 14.47 -16.19
C GLY A 353 8.97 15.44 -16.40
N LEU A 354 9.47 16.06 -15.34
CA LEU A 354 10.63 16.97 -15.38
C LEU A 354 11.89 16.26 -15.90
N LEU A 355 12.16 15.02 -15.44
CA LEU A 355 13.26 14.21 -15.97
C LEU A 355 13.11 13.84 -17.44
N LEU A 356 11.87 13.64 -17.89
CA LEU A 356 11.56 13.25 -19.27
C LEU A 356 11.26 14.44 -20.19
N ARG A 357 11.24 15.67 -19.66
CA ARG A 357 10.84 16.89 -20.36
C ARG A 357 11.37 17.00 -21.80
N PRO A 358 12.69 16.92 -22.06
CA PRO A 358 13.21 17.07 -23.43
C PRO A 358 12.68 15.99 -24.38
N PHE A 359 12.47 14.77 -23.89
CA PHE A 359 11.95 13.66 -24.69
C PHE A 359 10.43 13.73 -24.88
N LEU A 360 9.71 14.30 -23.90
CA LEU A 360 8.26 14.52 -24.00
C LEU A 360 7.96 15.62 -25.01
N GLU A 361 8.72 16.72 -24.99
CA GLU A 361 8.62 17.80 -25.97
C GLU A 361 8.91 17.29 -27.40
N ASP A 362 10.02 16.57 -27.59
CA ASP A 362 10.37 15.97 -28.90
C ASP A 362 9.35 14.92 -29.37
N LEU A 363 8.81 14.10 -28.46
CA LEU A 363 7.75 13.15 -28.78
C LEU A 363 6.48 13.87 -29.27
N VAL A 364 6.04 14.91 -28.54
CA VAL A 364 4.84 15.69 -28.87
C VAL A 364 5.02 16.38 -30.22
N GLU A 365 6.18 16.98 -30.48
CA GLU A 365 6.51 17.61 -31.75
C GLU A 365 6.47 16.60 -32.90
N LYS A 366 7.23 15.49 -32.80
CA LYS A 366 7.31 14.44 -33.82
C LYS A 366 5.94 13.85 -34.14
N VAL A 367 5.13 13.55 -33.13
CA VAL A 367 3.78 12.99 -33.33
C VAL A 367 2.85 14.04 -33.96
N THR A 368 2.98 15.31 -33.60
CA THR A 368 2.18 16.40 -34.20
C THR A 368 2.53 16.59 -35.68
N LEU A 369 3.82 16.57 -36.04
CA LEU A 369 4.28 16.65 -37.42
C LEU A 369 3.80 15.47 -38.27
N GLU A 370 3.87 14.25 -37.73
CA GLU A 370 3.33 13.05 -38.37
C GLU A 370 1.82 13.17 -38.62
N PHE A 371 1.04 13.57 -37.60
CA PHE A 371 -0.39 13.78 -37.73
C PHE A 371 -0.73 14.81 -38.81
N ASN A 372 -0.03 15.95 -38.81
CA ASN A 372 -0.20 16.99 -39.83
C ASN A 372 0.17 16.50 -41.25
N LYS A 373 1.13 15.58 -41.37
CA LYS A 373 1.45 14.93 -42.65
C LYS A 373 0.34 13.95 -43.09
N GLU A 374 -0.19 13.16 -42.16
CA GLU A 374 -1.32 12.26 -42.42
C GLU A 374 -2.58 13.03 -42.87
N CYS A 375 -2.85 14.19 -42.26
CA CYS A 375 -3.94 15.07 -42.70
C CYS A 375 -3.73 15.62 -44.11
N ARG A 376 -2.52 16.09 -44.44
CA ARG A 376 -2.19 16.57 -45.80
C ARG A 376 -2.35 15.50 -46.87
N ASN A 377 -2.08 14.25 -46.51
CA ASN A 377 -2.21 13.10 -47.40
C ASN A 377 -3.62 12.49 -47.43
N GLY A 378 -4.59 13.08 -46.72
CA GLY A 378 -5.97 12.61 -46.65
C GLY A 378 -6.20 11.34 -45.81
N ALA A 379 -5.19 10.86 -45.09
CA ALA A 379 -5.27 9.64 -44.29
C ALA A 379 -6.02 9.84 -42.96
N ARG A 380 -6.07 11.08 -42.46
CA ARG A 380 -6.80 11.47 -41.23
C ARG A 380 -7.45 12.83 -41.39
N ARG A 381 -8.55 13.04 -40.67
CA ARG A 381 -9.23 14.35 -40.62
C ARG A 381 -8.63 15.21 -39.50
N ARG A 382 -8.69 16.54 -39.66
CA ARG A 382 -8.10 17.49 -38.70
C ARG A 382 -8.80 17.43 -37.33
N GLU A 383 -10.09 17.11 -37.32
CA GLU A 383 -10.93 16.98 -36.14
C GLU A 383 -10.54 15.77 -35.27
N GLU A 384 -9.81 14.80 -35.82
CA GLU A 384 -9.32 13.60 -35.12
C GLU A 384 -8.04 13.86 -34.33
N ILE A 385 -7.60 15.12 -34.21
CA ILE A 385 -6.39 15.47 -33.46
C ILE A 385 -6.52 14.97 -32.00
N PRO A 386 -5.54 14.18 -31.51
CA PRO A 386 -5.53 13.76 -30.12
C PRO A 386 -5.62 14.96 -29.18
N LEU A 387 -6.42 14.84 -28.12
CA LEU A 387 -6.70 15.94 -27.19
C LEU A 387 -5.42 16.55 -26.59
N CYS A 388 -4.41 15.71 -26.31
CA CYS A 388 -3.10 16.14 -25.78
C CYS A 388 -2.25 16.94 -26.78
N LEU A 389 -2.57 16.92 -28.07
CA LEU A 389 -1.84 17.66 -29.12
C LEU A 389 -2.53 18.97 -29.51
N ARG A 390 -3.69 19.28 -28.91
CA ARG A 390 -4.35 20.56 -29.12
C ARG A 390 -3.59 21.66 -28.40
N GLU A 391 -3.56 22.85 -28.99
CA GLU A 391 -2.78 24.00 -28.52
C GLU A 391 -3.04 24.30 -27.03
N GLU A 392 -4.29 24.23 -26.59
CA GLU A 392 -4.72 24.48 -25.22
C GLU A 392 -4.29 23.40 -24.20
N SER A 393 -3.78 22.26 -24.68
CA SER A 393 -3.30 21.15 -23.86
C SER A 393 -1.77 21.00 -23.87
N LEU A 394 -1.06 21.77 -24.72
CA LEU A 394 0.39 21.74 -24.77
C LEU A 394 1.01 22.33 -23.50
N LEU A 395 2.14 21.74 -23.09
CA LEU A 395 2.98 22.22 -22.00
C LEU A 395 4.04 23.16 -22.57
N GLY A 396 3.90 24.46 -22.33
CA GLY A 396 4.90 25.47 -22.67
C GLY A 396 5.94 25.67 -21.57
N GLU A 397 6.91 26.56 -21.82
CA GLU A 397 7.97 26.89 -20.86
C GLU A 397 7.42 27.36 -19.50
N LYS A 398 6.35 28.17 -19.52
CA LYS A 398 5.69 28.63 -18.29
C LYS A 398 5.06 27.47 -17.52
N ASP A 399 4.39 26.54 -18.21
CA ASP A 399 3.77 25.37 -17.58
C ASP A 399 4.83 24.51 -16.86
N TRP A 400 5.98 24.27 -17.51
CA TRP A 400 7.08 23.52 -16.92
C TRP A 400 7.69 24.20 -15.69
N LYS A 401 7.82 25.53 -15.71
CA LYS A 401 8.29 26.29 -14.54
C LYS A 401 7.33 26.18 -13.35
N VAL A 402 6.02 26.16 -13.59
CA VAL A 402 5.03 25.92 -12.53
C VAL A 402 5.15 24.50 -11.97
N ILE A 403 5.35 23.48 -12.81
CA ILE A 403 5.55 22.10 -12.37
C ILE A 403 6.82 21.98 -11.51
N GLU A 404 7.93 22.63 -11.91
CA GLU A 404 9.18 22.65 -11.15
C GLU A 404 9.01 23.36 -9.79
N LEU A 405 8.29 24.48 -9.78
CA LEU A 405 7.99 25.20 -8.54
C LEU A 405 7.17 24.35 -7.57
N MET A 406 6.13 23.67 -8.06
CA MET A 406 5.31 22.80 -7.23
C MET A 406 6.08 21.58 -6.70
N ASP A 407 7.02 21.02 -7.46
CA ASP A 407 7.93 19.97 -6.95
C ASP A 407 8.76 20.47 -5.76
N LYS A 408 9.24 21.72 -5.81
CA LYS A 408 9.98 22.35 -4.71
C LYS A 408 9.11 22.59 -3.47
N VAL A 409 7.89 23.12 -3.65
CA VAL A 409 6.94 23.31 -2.54
C VAL A 409 6.62 21.97 -1.87
N LEU A 410 6.40 20.91 -2.64
CA LEU A 410 6.02 19.60 -2.11
C LEU A 410 7.18 18.80 -1.51
N LEU A 411 8.43 19.27 -1.65
CA LEU A 411 9.58 18.61 -1.04
C LEU A 411 9.45 18.60 0.49
N ASP A 412 9.10 19.75 1.09
CA ASP A 412 8.91 19.90 2.53
C ASP A 412 7.80 18.96 3.05
N PHE A 413 6.73 18.80 2.27
CA PHE A 413 5.63 17.87 2.57
C PHE A 413 6.07 16.40 2.50
N GLU A 414 6.95 16.05 1.58
CA GLU A 414 7.47 14.68 1.46
C GLU A 414 8.39 14.34 2.64
N GLU A 415 9.21 15.30 3.07
CA GLU A 415 10.07 15.16 4.25
C GLU A 415 9.25 15.04 5.54
N ALA A 416 8.25 15.91 5.71
CA ALA A 416 7.29 15.83 6.83
C ALA A 416 6.57 14.48 6.87
N LEU A 417 6.09 13.98 5.73
CA LEU A 417 5.44 12.68 5.65
C LEU A 417 6.39 11.54 6.07
N ARG A 418 7.61 11.51 5.53
CA ARG A 418 8.61 10.48 5.86
C ARG A 418 8.97 10.49 7.35
N MET A 419 9.00 11.68 7.95
CA MET A 419 9.27 11.85 9.37
C MET A 419 8.15 11.25 10.25
N LEU A 420 6.89 11.32 9.81
CA LEU A 420 5.73 10.97 10.63
C LEU A 420 4.99 9.68 10.21
N GLU A 421 5.30 9.05 9.07
CA GLU A 421 4.67 7.80 8.61
C GLU A 421 5.17 6.53 9.33
N GLY A 422 6.11 6.67 10.27
CA GLY A 422 6.75 5.55 10.97
C GLY A 422 5.96 5.01 12.17
N ASP A 423 6.62 4.15 12.95
CA ASP A 423 6.07 3.46 14.11
C ASP A 423 6.83 3.72 15.41
N ALA A 424 7.56 4.83 15.46
CA ALA A 424 8.44 5.25 16.55
C ALA A 424 9.52 4.22 16.93
N GLN A 425 9.76 3.20 16.11
CA GLN A 425 10.81 2.21 16.37
C GLN A 425 12.14 2.66 15.77
N SER A 426 13.17 2.72 16.63
CA SER A 426 14.56 2.95 16.24
C SER A 426 15.07 1.82 15.36
N ARG A 427 15.52 2.16 14.15
CA ARG A 427 16.12 1.21 13.21
C ARG A 427 17.38 1.80 12.60
N VAL A 428 18.35 0.94 12.27
CA VAL A 428 19.51 1.33 11.46
C VAL A 428 19.03 1.63 10.05
N ARG A 429 19.15 2.89 9.64
CA ARG A 429 18.74 3.38 8.32
C ARG A 429 19.92 3.45 7.36
N LYS A 430 19.62 3.76 6.10
CA LYS A 430 20.63 3.94 5.05
C LYS A 430 21.63 5.02 5.50
N GLY A 431 22.91 4.67 5.53
CA GLY A 431 23.97 5.55 6.06
C GLY A 431 24.36 5.27 7.52
N GLY A 432 23.81 4.23 8.15
CA GLY A 432 24.24 3.74 9.47
C GLY A 432 23.68 4.52 10.66
N ARG A 433 22.84 5.54 10.43
CA ARG A 433 22.18 6.30 11.49
C ARG A 433 21.03 5.50 12.09
N ILE A 434 20.87 5.59 13.41
CA ILE A 434 19.73 5.03 14.14
C ILE A 434 18.69 6.14 14.23
N GLU A 435 17.57 5.97 13.54
CA GLU A 435 16.49 6.96 13.48
C GLU A 435 15.14 6.28 13.74
N ALA A 436 14.30 6.97 14.51
CA ALA A 436 12.90 6.62 14.76
C ALA A 436 12.01 7.66 14.07
N TYR A 437 11.10 7.19 13.21
CA TYR A 437 10.10 8.02 12.53
C TYR A 437 8.71 7.70 13.09
N GLY A 438 7.76 8.62 12.98
CA GLY A 438 6.40 8.46 13.48
C GLY A 438 6.26 8.74 14.98
N ASN A 439 7.14 9.57 15.55
CA ASN A 439 7.00 9.94 16.96
C ASN A 439 5.93 11.01 17.13
N MET A 440 5.08 10.84 18.14
CA MET A 440 4.00 11.78 18.44
C MET A 440 4.52 13.18 18.81
N TRP A 441 5.70 13.26 19.45
CA TRP A 441 6.29 14.53 19.87
C TRP A 441 6.79 15.40 18.71
N ASP A 442 6.96 14.83 17.52
CA ASP A 442 7.39 15.56 16.32
C ASP A 442 6.19 16.18 15.56
N VAL A 443 4.95 15.88 15.94
CA VAL A 443 3.76 16.32 15.20
C VAL A 443 3.60 17.84 15.24
N ALA A 444 3.61 18.44 16.43
CA ALA A 444 3.40 19.88 16.58
C ALA A 444 4.48 20.70 15.86
N SER A 445 5.75 20.30 15.99
CA SER A 445 6.86 20.96 15.30
C SER A 445 6.83 20.79 13.79
N THR A 446 6.32 19.67 13.30
CA THR A 446 6.13 19.48 11.85
C THR A 446 5.03 20.39 11.30
N TYR A 447 3.95 20.63 12.05
CA TYR A 447 2.95 21.63 11.65
C TYR A 447 3.57 23.04 11.59
N GLU A 448 4.27 23.47 12.63
CA GLU A 448 4.93 24.78 12.68
C GLU A 448 5.91 24.95 11.50
N PHE A 449 6.73 23.94 11.24
CA PHE A 449 7.64 23.92 10.09
C PHE A 449 6.89 24.13 8.77
N LEU A 450 5.85 23.34 8.49
CA LEU A 450 5.11 23.45 7.23
C LEU A 450 4.35 24.79 7.10
N MET A 451 3.80 25.32 8.21
CA MET A 451 3.15 26.61 8.23
C MET A 451 4.13 27.73 7.86
N GLU A 452 5.31 27.74 8.49
CA GLU A 452 6.38 28.70 8.18
C GLU A 452 6.85 28.59 6.72
N ARG A 453 7.06 27.37 6.21
CA ARG A 453 7.43 27.16 4.79
C ARG A 453 6.39 27.74 3.84
N LEU A 454 5.10 27.50 4.09
CA LEU A 454 4.03 28.04 3.25
C LEU A 454 3.98 29.57 3.30
N GLU A 455 4.27 30.19 4.44
CA GLU A 455 4.36 31.65 4.57
C GLU A 455 5.55 32.22 3.78
N GLU A 456 6.70 31.56 3.79
CA GLU A 456 7.84 31.94 2.95
C GLU A 456 7.51 31.83 1.46
N TRP A 457 6.90 30.74 1.03
CA TRP A 457 6.44 30.56 -0.36
C TRP A 457 5.46 31.66 -0.76
N LYS A 458 4.53 32.02 0.13
CA LYS A 458 3.57 33.11 -0.07
C LYS A 458 4.25 34.46 -0.20
N ALA A 459 5.25 34.76 0.64
CA ALA A 459 6.00 36.01 0.60
C ALA A 459 6.83 36.14 -0.69
N ALA A 460 7.38 35.03 -1.19
CA ALA A 460 8.16 34.99 -2.42
C ALA A 460 7.31 34.88 -3.70
N ALA A 461 5.98 34.89 -3.62
CA ALA A 461 5.07 34.62 -4.74
C ALA A 461 5.30 35.50 -5.98
N GLU A 462 5.68 36.78 -5.79
CA GLU A 462 5.94 37.72 -6.90
C GLU A 462 7.13 37.29 -7.80
N ASN A 463 8.01 36.43 -7.29
CA ASN A 463 9.18 35.95 -8.04
C ASN A 463 8.86 34.74 -8.95
N TYR A 464 7.61 34.28 -8.98
CA TYR A 464 7.22 33.02 -9.61
C TYR A 464 6.23 33.21 -10.77
N PRO A 465 6.12 32.25 -11.70
CA PRO A 465 5.10 32.29 -12.76
C PRO A 465 3.70 32.31 -12.15
N ASP A 466 2.80 33.09 -12.76
CA ASP A 466 1.41 33.27 -12.34
C ASP A 466 1.26 33.56 -10.81
N PRO A 467 1.87 34.66 -10.29
CA PRO A 467 1.96 34.95 -8.85
C PRO A 467 0.62 34.89 -8.09
N GLU A 468 -0.45 35.38 -8.72
CA GLU A 468 -1.78 35.40 -8.12
C GLU A 468 -2.32 33.99 -7.90
N HIS A 469 -2.29 33.15 -8.93
CA HIS A 469 -2.73 31.76 -8.84
C HIS A 469 -1.87 30.96 -7.87
N PHE A 470 -0.55 31.15 -7.90
CA PHE A 470 0.37 30.52 -6.95
C PHE A 470 0.02 30.90 -5.51
N ARG A 471 -0.17 32.19 -5.23
CA ARG A 471 -0.55 32.70 -3.90
C ARG A 471 -1.88 32.13 -3.42
N ILE A 472 -2.87 32.04 -4.31
CA ILE A 472 -4.17 31.44 -3.99
C ILE A 472 -3.99 29.97 -3.57
N ASN A 473 -3.24 29.19 -4.34
CA ASN A 473 -3.00 27.79 -4.04
C ASN A 473 -2.27 27.61 -2.70
N ILE A 474 -1.20 28.38 -2.46
CA ILE A 474 -0.46 28.36 -1.19
C ILE A 474 -1.38 28.71 -0.02
N ASN A 475 -2.23 29.74 -0.14
CA ASN A 475 -3.21 30.09 0.89
C ASN A 475 -4.21 28.96 1.15
N LEU A 476 -4.72 28.30 0.12
CA LEU A 476 -5.65 27.18 0.30
C LEU A 476 -4.99 25.99 1.02
N GLY A 477 -3.72 25.73 0.73
CA GLY A 477 -2.91 24.76 1.49
C GLY A 477 -2.73 25.18 2.95
N TRP A 478 -2.36 26.44 3.17
CA TRP A 478 -2.17 27.01 4.51
C TRP A 478 -3.46 26.95 5.34
N ASP A 479 -4.59 27.37 4.76
CA ASP A 479 -5.90 27.34 5.43
C ASP A 479 -6.28 25.91 5.82
N LYS A 480 -6.06 24.95 4.92
CA LYS A 480 -6.32 23.53 5.19
C LYS A 480 -5.38 22.97 6.25
N LEU A 481 -4.10 23.36 6.25
CA LEU A 481 -3.13 22.93 7.25
C LEU A 481 -3.50 23.50 8.63
N ASN A 482 -3.83 24.79 8.68
CA ASN A 482 -4.27 25.50 9.88
C ASN A 482 -5.56 24.91 10.48
N GLU A 483 -6.50 24.50 9.63
CA GLU A 483 -7.72 23.79 10.06
C GLU A 483 -7.40 22.56 10.91
N TYR A 484 -6.35 21.81 10.56
CA TYR A 484 -5.92 20.63 11.32
C TYR A 484 -4.94 20.98 12.44
N TYR A 485 -4.16 22.03 12.29
CA TYR A 485 -3.27 22.52 13.34
C TYR A 485 -4.05 22.95 14.58
N THR A 486 -5.13 23.72 14.40
CA THR A 486 -6.04 24.12 15.48
C THR A 486 -6.76 22.94 16.15
N LYS A 487 -6.89 21.80 15.47
CA LYS A 487 -7.46 20.57 16.05
C LYS A 487 -6.48 19.84 16.98
N LEU A 488 -5.21 20.25 17.08
CA LEU A 488 -4.31 19.69 18.09
C LEU A 488 -4.80 20.00 19.51
N ASP A 489 -5.49 21.14 19.70
CA ASP A 489 -6.14 21.53 20.95
C ASP A 489 -7.33 20.64 21.34
N GLU A 490 -7.77 19.71 20.48
CA GLU A 490 -8.76 18.71 20.84
C GLU A 490 -8.14 17.56 21.64
N THR A 491 -6.84 17.28 21.47
CA THR A 491 -6.21 16.03 21.89
C THR A 491 -4.94 16.28 22.73
N PRO A 492 -4.98 16.08 24.06
CA PRO A 492 -3.86 16.41 24.94
C PRO A 492 -2.57 15.60 24.66
N ALA A 493 -2.68 14.45 23.99
CA ALA A 493 -1.54 13.59 23.67
C ALA A 493 -0.45 14.28 22.83
N TYR A 494 -0.81 15.21 21.94
CA TYR A 494 0.17 15.93 21.13
C TYR A 494 1.11 16.73 22.04
N TYR A 495 0.55 17.53 22.95
CA TYR A 495 1.33 18.33 23.89
C TYR A 495 2.03 17.49 24.94
N ALA A 496 1.35 16.48 25.49
CA ALA A 496 1.94 15.59 26.48
C ALA A 496 3.17 14.85 25.93
N SER A 497 3.09 14.34 24.69
CA SER A 497 4.24 13.68 24.08
C SER A 497 5.42 14.64 23.85
N ALA A 498 5.16 15.86 23.38
CA ALA A 498 6.18 16.89 23.17
C ALA A 498 6.87 17.29 24.47
N ILE A 499 6.13 17.44 25.58
CA ILE A 499 6.75 17.84 26.86
C ILE A 499 7.49 16.69 27.56
N LEU A 500 7.11 15.43 27.28
CA LEU A 500 7.82 14.25 27.79
C LEU A 500 9.14 14.02 27.05
N ASN A 501 9.34 14.62 25.88
CA ASN A 501 10.64 14.64 25.21
C ASN A 501 11.62 15.51 26.02
N PRO A 502 12.71 14.93 26.57
CA PRO A 502 13.65 15.67 27.40
C PRO A 502 14.33 16.85 26.71
N ALA A 503 14.44 16.83 25.38
CA ALA A 503 15.06 17.89 24.58
C ALA A 503 14.13 19.10 24.38
N SER A 504 12.81 18.87 24.31
CA SER A 504 11.82 19.91 24.01
C SER A 504 11.21 20.49 25.29
N ARG A 505 10.55 19.64 26.10
CA ARG A 505 9.80 20.05 27.31
C ARG A 505 8.84 21.22 27.02
N TRP A 506 8.47 21.99 28.05
CA TRP A 506 7.74 23.24 27.85
C TRP A 506 8.54 24.32 27.12
N GLY A 507 9.88 24.25 27.18
CA GLY A 507 10.76 25.24 26.57
C GLY A 507 10.56 25.36 25.06
N TYR A 508 10.18 24.28 24.36
CA TYR A 508 9.81 24.37 22.94
C TYR A 508 8.63 25.34 22.73
N PHE A 509 7.47 25.08 23.34
CA PHE A 509 6.29 25.91 23.16
C PHE A 509 6.46 27.33 23.71
N GLU A 510 7.18 27.50 24.82
CA GLU A 510 7.46 28.82 25.40
C GLU A 510 8.33 29.70 24.51
N ASN A 511 9.18 29.11 23.67
CA ASN A 511 10.03 29.83 22.71
C ASN A 511 9.40 29.96 21.32
N THR A 512 8.48 29.06 20.94
CA THR A 512 7.76 29.12 19.65
C THR A 512 6.53 30.02 19.71
N TRP A 513 5.79 29.99 20.82
CA TRP A 513 4.54 30.75 21.00
C TRP A 513 4.74 32.03 21.80
N THR A 514 5.56 32.93 21.26
CA THR A 514 5.94 34.18 21.93
C THR A 514 4.97 35.32 21.69
N ASP A 515 4.15 35.25 20.63
CA ASP A 515 3.25 36.34 20.29
C ASP A 515 2.08 36.42 21.28
N LYS A 516 1.63 37.65 21.56
CA LYS A 516 0.51 37.90 22.48
C LYS A 516 -0.76 37.12 22.08
N ALA A 517 -0.96 36.89 20.79
CA ALA A 517 -2.08 36.11 20.26
C ALA A 517 -1.97 34.60 20.52
N GLN A 518 -0.75 34.08 20.73
CA GLN A 518 -0.47 32.65 20.96
C GLN A 518 -0.38 32.30 22.45
N LEU A 519 -0.22 33.29 23.35
CA LEU A 519 -0.21 33.05 24.80
C LEU A 519 -1.44 32.28 25.32
N PRO A 520 -2.68 32.53 24.83
CA PRO A 520 -3.83 31.70 25.19
C PRO A 520 -3.67 30.22 24.79
N TRP A 521 -3.03 29.93 23.66
CA TRP A 521 -2.77 28.56 23.19
C TRP A 521 -1.82 27.84 24.15
N LEU A 522 -0.75 28.52 24.59
CA LEU A 522 0.18 27.97 25.59
C LEU A 522 -0.51 27.66 26.92
N GLN A 523 -1.39 28.55 27.38
CA GLN A 523 -2.15 28.36 28.61
C GLN A 523 -3.09 27.16 28.50
N GLU A 524 -3.78 27.02 27.36
CA GLU A 524 -4.67 25.90 27.11
C GLU A 524 -3.91 24.57 27.03
N ALA A 525 -2.78 24.52 26.32
CA ALA A 525 -1.91 23.34 26.26
C ALA A 525 -1.44 22.92 27.66
N LYS A 526 -1.01 23.88 28.50
CA LYS A 526 -0.65 23.62 29.91
C LYS A 526 -1.82 23.07 30.72
N ARG A 527 -3.02 23.62 30.53
CA ARG A 527 -4.25 23.14 31.20
C ARG A 527 -4.58 21.71 30.78
N MET A 528 -4.56 21.43 29.48
CA MET A 528 -4.84 20.11 28.91
C MET A 528 -3.89 19.03 29.43
N VAL A 529 -2.58 19.31 29.41
CA VAL A 529 -1.56 18.37 29.91
C VAL A 529 -1.69 18.15 31.42
N LYS A 530 -1.99 19.20 32.18
CA LYS A 530 -2.24 19.09 33.62
C LYS A 530 -3.46 18.20 33.90
N THR A 531 -4.57 18.41 33.20
CA THR A 531 -5.76 17.56 33.33
C THR A 531 -5.44 16.10 32.98
N LEU A 532 -4.69 15.85 31.90
CA LEU A 532 -4.28 14.49 31.53
C LEU A 532 -3.39 13.82 32.59
N TRP A 533 -2.57 14.59 33.30
CA TRP A 533 -1.73 14.06 34.39
C TRP A 533 -2.51 13.76 35.67
N GLU A 534 -3.65 14.43 35.88
CA GLU A 534 -4.54 14.23 37.03
C GLU A 534 -5.54 13.09 36.82
N GLU A 535 -5.82 12.72 35.56
CA GLU A 535 -6.55 11.50 35.14
C GLU A 535 -5.71 10.23 35.38
#